data_AF-A0A945G2G2-F1
#
_entry.id   AF-A0A945G2G2-F1
#
_cell.length_a   1.000
_cell.length_b   1.000
_cell.length_c   1.000
_cell.angle_alpha   90.00
_cell.angle_beta   90.00
_cell.angle_gamma   90.00
#
_symmetry.space_group_name_H-M   'P 1'
#
loop_
_entity.id
_entity.type
_entity.pdbx_description
1 polymer ?
#
loop_
_entity_poly.entity_id
_entity_poly.type
_entity_poly.pdbx_seq_one_letter_code
_entity_poly.pdbx_strand_id
1 'polypeptide(L)'
;MVIPIKLELDRSEYRGQFNFPNFEISVKTMLQKFETEVRKDKELKDLHTLTNETTGGLLFNVPTGVKIGEDINVLMMAVEPAGESLVVKLMFMNPEQFQS
;
A
#
# COMPACT_ATOMS: atom_id res chain seq x y z
N MET A 1 -6.94 -20.38 -16.52
CA MET A 1 -7.78 -19.17 -16.33
C MET A 1 -6.87 -18.10 -15.76
N VAL A 2 -6.81 -16.92 -16.37
CA VAL A 2 -5.98 -15.79 -15.90
C VAL A 2 -6.93 -14.78 -15.29
N ILE A 3 -6.76 -14.45 -14.01
CA ILE A 3 -7.53 -13.40 -13.34
C ILE A 3 -6.88 -12.06 -13.71
N PRO A 4 -7.58 -11.13 -14.39
CA PRO A 4 -7.03 -9.81 -14.68
C PRO A 4 -6.70 -9.05 -13.39
N ILE A 5 -5.50 -8.46 -13.34
CA ILE A 5 -5.07 -7.60 -12.23
C ILE A 5 -5.13 -6.15 -12.72
N LYS A 6 -5.86 -5.32 -11.99
CA LYS A 6 -5.91 -3.87 -12.19
C LYS A 6 -5.11 -3.18 -11.09
N LEU A 7 -4.49 -2.06 -11.42
CA LEU A 7 -3.77 -1.22 -10.48
C LEU A 7 -4.49 0.12 -10.37
N GLU A 8 -4.79 0.52 -9.14
CA GLU A 8 -5.35 1.83 -8.82
C GLU A 8 -4.39 2.58 -7.89
N LEU A 9 -4.33 3.89 -8.08
CA LEU A 9 -3.52 4.78 -7.25
C LEU A 9 -4.41 5.89 -6.70
N ASP A 10 -4.54 5.91 -5.39
CA ASP A 10 -5.09 7.04 -4.64
C ASP A 10 -3.94 7.91 -4.12
N ARG A 11 -3.92 9.15 -4.58
CA ARG A 11 -2.91 10.17 -4.23
C ARG A 11 -3.52 11.36 -3.49
N SER A 12 -4.74 11.23 -2.99
CA SER A 12 -5.49 12.32 -2.33
C SER A 12 -4.72 12.92 -1.14
N GLU A 13 -4.04 12.08 -0.36
CA GLU A 13 -3.26 12.48 0.82
C GLU A 13 -1.75 12.65 0.54
N TYR A 14 -1.32 12.61 -0.73
CA TYR A 14 0.09 12.80 -1.06
C TYR A 14 0.52 14.25 -0.80
N ARG A 15 1.63 14.43 -0.07
CA ARG A 15 2.24 15.72 0.26
C ARG A 15 3.44 16.00 -0.64
N GLY A 16 3.50 17.22 -1.18
CA GLY A 16 4.57 17.70 -2.05
C GLY A 16 4.29 17.53 -3.55
N GLN A 17 5.34 17.61 -4.38
CA GLN A 17 5.21 17.45 -5.82
C GLN A 17 5.07 15.98 -6.21
N PHE A 18 3.91 15.61 -6.78
CA PHE A 18 3.70 14.26 -7.30
C PHE A 18 4.31 14.12 -8.70
N ASN A 19 5.38 13.32 -8.82
CA ASN A 19 6.06 12.99 -10.07
C ASN A 19 6.52 11.52 -10.06
N PHE A 20 6.94 11.00 -11.22
CA PHE A 20 7.33 9.59 -11.35
C PHE A 20 8.48 9.17 -10.42
N PRO A 21 9.60 9.93 -10.31
CA PRO A 21 10.67 9.59 -9.37
C PRO A 21 10.20 9.44 -7.92
N ASN A 22 9.37 10.37 -7.44
CA ASN A 22 8.86 10.33 -6.08
C ASN A 22 7.93 9.14 -5.84
N PHE A 23 7.05 8.86 -6.81
CA PHE A 23 6.18 7.68 -6.78
C PHE A 23 6.99 6.37 -6.79
N GLU A 24 8.01 6.28 -7.65
CA GLU A 24 8.87 5.11 -7.76
C GLU A 24 9.60 4.82 -6.44
N ILE A 25 10.14 5.85 -5.79
CA ILE A 25 10.77 5.72 -4.47
C ILE A 25 9.76 5.16 -3.47
N SER A 26 8.54 5.72 -3.40
CA SER A 26 7.51 5.23 -2.49
C SER A 26 7.16 3.76 -2.70
N VAL A 27 6.98 3.32 -3.94
CA VAL A 27 6.67 1.93 -4.28
C VAL A 27 7.85 1.01 -3.96
N LYS A 28 9.09 1.40 -4.30
CA LYS A 28 10.28 0.60 -4.00
C LYS A 28 10.46 0.40 -2.50
N THR A 29 10.31 1.46 -1.70
CA THR A 29 10.40 1.36 -0.24
C THR A 29 9.30 0.46 0.33
N MET A 30 8.08 0.54 -0.21
CA MET A 30 6.99 -0.35 0.20
C MET A 30 7.34 -1.81 -0.10
N LEU A 31 7.77 -2.12 -1.32
CA LEU A 31 8.16 -3.48 -1.71
C LEU A 31 9.30 -4.04 -0.87
N GLN A 32 10.30 -3.22 -0.54
CA GLN A 32 11.39 -3.61 0.38
C GLN A 32 10.88 -3.94 1.78
N LYS A 33 9.92 -3.14 2.28
CA LYS A 33 9.29 -3.40 3.59
C LYS A 33 8.50 -4.70 3.56
N PHE A 34 7.69 -4.94 2.51
CA PHE A 34 7.00 -6.22 2.31
C PHE A 34 7.97 -7.39 2.26
N GLU A 35 9.06 -7.30 1.50
CA GLU A 35 10.10 -8.33 1.44
C GLU A 35 10.65 -8.63 2.84
N THR A 36 10.90 -7.59 3.64
CA THR A 36 11.39 -7.72 5.02
C THR A 36 10.39 -8.44 5.91
N GLU A 37 9.10 -8.10 5.84
CA GLU A 37 8.05 -8.75 6.63
C GLU A 37 7.83 -10.21 6.22
N VAL A 38 7.81 -10.51 4.91
CA VAL A 38 7.72 -11.88 4.37
C VAL A 38 8.90 -12.74 4.83
N ARG A 39 10.10 -12.15 4.95
CA ARG A 39 11.29 -12.87 5.44
C ARG A 39 11.19 -13.21 6.94
N LYS A 40 10.56 -12.35 7.74
CA LYS A 40 10.33 -12.58 9.17
C LYS A 40 9.24 -13.63 9.41
N ASP A 41 8.17 -13.55 8.63
CA ASP A 41 7.05 -14.48 8.67
C ASP A 41 6.65 -14.91 7.25
N LYS A 42 7.11 -16.10 6.86
CA LYS A 42 6.88 -16.67 5.53
C LYS A 42 5.42 -16.96 5.24
N GLU A 43 4.61 -17.15 6.27
CA GLU A 43 3.19 -17.44 6.13
C GLU A 43 2.34 -16.16 6.16
N LEU A 44 2.97 -14.99 6.33
CA LEU A 44 2.32 -13.67 6.40
C LEU A 44 1.18 -13.61 7.43
N LYS A 45 1.23 -14.48 8.45
CA LYS A 45 0.25 -14.58 9.53
C LYS A 45 0.24 -13.30 10.37
N ASP A 46 1.40 -12.67 10.52
CA ASP A 46 1.60 -11.45 11.29
C ASP A 46 1.47 -10.17 10.46
N LEU A 47 1.22 -10.24 9.14
CA LEU A 47 1.03 -9.03 8.32
C LEU A 47 -0.25 -8.24 8.65
N HIS A 48 -1.00 -8.70 9.66
CA HIS A 48 -2.22 -8.10 10.20
C HIS A 48 -3.11 -7.57 9.07
N THR A 49 -3.61 -8.45 8.21
CA THR A 49 -4.52 -8.02 7.15
C THR A 49 -5.85 -7.58 7.76
N LEU A 50 -6.33 -6.40 7.36
CA LEU A 50 -7.65 -5.91 7.72
C LEU A 50 -8.60 -6.27 6.57
N THR A 51 -9.59 -7.11 6.86
CA THR A 51 -10.61 -7.51 5.89
C THR A 51 -11.75 -6.48 5.88
N ASN A 52 -12.05 -5.94 4.71
CA ASN A 52 -13.27 -5.19 4.48
C ASN A 52 -14.42 -6.20 4.26
N GLU A 53 -15.22 -6.41 5.29
CA GLU A 53 -16.37 -7.33 5.28
C GLU A 53 -17.43 -7.00 4.21
N THR A 54 -17.46 -5.76 3.71
CA THR A 54 -18.43 -5.32 2.68
C THR A 54 -17.95 -5.65 1.28
N THR A 55 -16.65 -5.51 1.00
CA THR A 55 -16.08 -5.71 -0.34
C THR A 55 -15.30 -7.02 -0.48
N GLY A 56 -15.01 -7.72 0.61
CA GLY A 56 -14.06 -8.84 0.65
C GLY A 56 -12.61 -8.40 0.45
N GLY A 57 -12.34 -7.09 0.54
CA GLY A 57 -11.02 -6.51 0.36
C GLY A 57 -10.06 -6.83 1.49
N LEU A 58 -8.78 -7.01 1.18
CA LEU A 58 -7.70 -7.18 2.14
C LEU A 58 -6.80 -5.94 2.11
N LEU A 59 -6.79 -5.17 3.19
CA LEU A 59 -5.80 -4.13 3.42
C LEU A 59 -4.61 -4.74 4.14
N PHE A 60 -3.42 -4.59 3.57
CA PHE A 60 -2.18 -5.00 4.24
C PHE A 60 -1.79 -3.92 5.25
N ASN A 61 -1.71 -4.27 6.53
CA ASN A 61 -1.33 -3.32 7.59
C ASN A 61 0.19 -3.13 7.64
N VAL A 62 0.76 -2.71 6.50
CA VAL A 62 2.18 -2.42 6.32
C VAL A 62 2.32 -0.96 5.89
N PRO A 63 2.09 0.02 6.81
CA PRO A 63 2.23 1.43 6.47
C PRO A 63 3.68 1.74 6.13
N THR A 64 3.91 2.31 4.96
CA THR A 64 5.27 2.62 4.48
C THR A 64 5.49 4.12 4.48
N GLY A 65 6.13 4.62 5.53
CA GLY A 65 6.55 6.02 5.62
C GLY A 65 7.77 6.31 4.76
N VAL A 66 7.69 7.36 3.94
CA VAL A 66 8.76 7.82 3.05
C VAL A 66 8.91 9.32 3.19
N LYS A 67 10.12 9.78 3.51
CA LYS A 67 10.45 11.22 3.55
C LYS A 67 11.04 11.64 2.20
N ILE A 68 10.43 12.63 1.56
CA ILE A 68 10.88 13.20 0.27
C ILE A 68 10.97 14.72 0.46
N GLY A 69 12.19 15.26 0.46
CA GLY A 69 12.40 16.64 0.89
C GLY A 69 11.99 16.81 2.34
N GLU A 70 11.09 17.77 2.61
CA GLU A 70 10.50 18.00 3.94
C GLU A 70 9.18 17.23 4.16
N ASP A 71 8.60 16.67 3.10
CA ASP A 71 7.31 16.00 3.17
C ASP A 71 7.47 14.54 3.60
N ILE A 72 6.63 14.12 4.55
CA ILE A 72 6.45 12.72 4.93
C ILE A 72 5.19 12.22 4.21
N ASN A 73 5.31 11.10 3.51
CA ASN A 73 4.22 10.42 2.84
C ASN A 73 4.09 9.00 3.40
N VAL A 74 2.88 8.49 3.58
CA VAL A 74 2.64 7.11 4.01
C VAL A 74 1.90 6.37 2.89
N LEU A 75 2.51 5.33 2.34
CA LEU A 75 1.90 4.48 1.31
C LEU A 75 1.41 3.17 1.95
N MET A 76 0.18 2.78 1.64
CA MET A 76 -0.42 1.49 1.97
C MET A 76 -0.92 0.77 0.72
N MET A 77 -1.05 -0.55 0.81
CA MET A 77 -1.55 -1.40 -0.26
C MET A 77 -2.77 -2.18 0.21
N ALA A 78 -3.83 -2.19 -0.60
CA ALA A 78 -4.97 -3.07 -0.45
C ALA A 78 -5.19 -3.89 -1.73
N VAL A 79 -5.85 -5.03 -1.57
CA VAL A 79 -6.25 -5.92 -2.65
C VAL A 79 -7.73 -6.20 -2.52
N GLU A 80 -8.50 -5.89 -3.54
CA GLU A 80 -9.95 -6.06 -3.53
C GLU A 80 -10.42 -6.93 -4.71
N PRO A 81 -11.29 -7.92 -4.46
CA PRO A 81 -11.97 -8.61 -5.55
C PRO A 81 -12.97 -7.66 -6.23
N ALA A 82 -12.97 -7.63 -7.56
CA ALA A 82 -13.85 -6.79 -8.36
C ALA A 82 -14.40 -7.57 -9.56
N GLY A 83 -15.55 -8.21 -9.36
CA GLY A 83 -16.17 -9.09 -10.36
C GLY A 83 -15.23 -10.25 -10.72
N GLU A 84 -14.87 -10.35 -12.01
CA GLU A 84 -13.91 -11.35 -12.50
C GLU A 84 -12.44 -10.88 -12.47
N SER A 85 -12.15 -9.77 -11.77
CA SER A 85 -10.82 -9.18 -11.67
C SER A 85 -10.39 -8.94 -10.23
N LEU A 86 -9.10 -8.67 -10.03
CA LEU A 86 -8.53 -8.28 -8.76
C LEU A 86 -7.94 -6.87 -8.89
N VAL A 87 -8.25 -5.98 -7.95
CA VAL A 87 -7.75 -4.60 -7.93
C VAL A 87 -6.72 -4.47 -6.83
N VAL A 88 -5.49 -4.13 -7.21
CA VAL A 88 -4.45 -3.70 -6.27
C VAL A 88 -4.56 -2.18 -6.13
N LYS A 89 -4.84 -1.69 -4.93
CA LYS A 89 -4.93 -0.27 -4.61
C LYS A 89 -3.69 0.17 -3.87
N LEU A 90 -3.00 1.15 -4.42
CA LEU A 90 -1.93 1.89 -3.76
C LEU A 90 -2.55 3.18 -3.22
N MET A 91 -2.49 3.40 -1.91
CA MET A 91 -3.18 4.53 -1.27
C MET A 91 -2.19 5.31 -0.42
N PHE A 92 -1.98 6.57 -0.76
CA PHE A 92 -1.35 7.50 0.15
C PHE A 92 -2.34 7.86 1.27
N MET A 93 -1.88 7.72 2.51
CA MET A 93 -2.67 7.96 3.71
C MET A 93 -2.16 9.21 4.42
N ASN A 94 -3.05 9.89 5.16
CA ASN A 94 -2.65 11.04 5.96
C ASN A 94 -1.57 10.62 7.00
N PRO A 95 -0.33 11.14 6.91
CA PRO A 95 0.77 10.76 7.81
C PRO A 95 0.49 11.01 9.29
N GLU A 96 -0.38 11.97 9.63
CA GLU A 96 -0.73 12.30 11.01
C GLU A 96 -1.44 11.17 11.73
N GLN A 97 -2.11 10.26 10.99
CA GLN A 97 -2.77 9.09 11.56
C GLN A 97 -1.79 8.06 12.15
N PHE A 98 -0.50 8.18 11.83
CA PHE A 98 0.57 7.26 12.24
C PHE A 98 1.55 7.88 13.24
N GLN A 99 1.32 9.13 13.66
CA GLN A 99 2.10 9.77 14.71
C GLN A 99 1.55 9.31 16.06
N SER A 100 2.41 8.71 16.89
CA SER A 100 2.12 8.28 18.27
C SER A 100 2.74 9.22 19.27
#